data_AF-A0A1I1A1T4-F1
#
_entry.id   AF-A0A1I1A1T4-F1
#
_cell.length_a   1.000
_cell.length_b   1.000
_cell.length_c   1.000
_cell.angle_alpha   90.00
_cell.angle_beta   90.00
_cell.angle_gamma   90.00
#
_symmetry.space_group_name_H-M   'P 1'
#
loop_
_entity.id
_entity.type
_entity.pdbx_description
1 polymer ?
#
loop_
_entity_poly.entity_id
_entity_poly.type
_entity_poly.pdbx_seq_one_letter_code
_entity_poly.pdbx_strand_id
1 'polypeptide(L)'
;MTTGRLCPRCGSSSHGRPWLRVDGRDHHVSLSRSGPHLVTVISAEPVGVDVESVAAVANRWDPALVLADGERAGTDEDRGRTWARKEAVLKRRGTGLATPMVDVLLAAESWRDLPGPPGYVVAVSPAGPGAGAP
;
A
#
# COMPACT_ATOMS: atom_id res chain seq x y z
N MET A 1 -12.01 23.83 0.44
CA MET A 1 -11.22 22.60 0.21
C MET A 1 -9.87 22.97 -0.39
N THR A 2 -8.79 22.39 0.11
CA THR A 2 -7.43 22.51 -0.45
C THR A 2 -6.79 21.14 -0.57
N THR A 3 -5.90 20.97 -1.55
CA THR A 3 -5.20 19.70 -1.80
C THR A 3 -3.81 19.98 -2.34
N GLY A 4 -2.90 19.02 -2.19
CA GLY A 4 -1.54 19.13 -2.70
C GLY A 4 -0.74 17.87 -2.44
N ARG A 5 0.59 18.01 -2.50
CA ARG A 5 1.54 16.97 -2.09
C ARG A 5 2.51 17.53 -1.07
N LEU A 6 3.10 16.63 -0.30
CA LEU A 6 4.23 16.93 0.56
C LEU A 6 5.17 15.72 0.61
N CYS A 7 6.44 15.94 0.28
CA CYS A 7 7.47 14.94 0.51
C CYS A 7 7.97 15.03 1.96
N PRO A 8 7.85 13.96 2.77
CA PRO A 8 8.35 13.98 4.15
C PRO A 8 9.89 14.03 4.22
N ARG A 9 10.60 13.77 3.11
CA ARG A 9 12.06 13.76 3.05
C ARG A 9 12.68 15.12 2.73
N CYS A 10 12.10 15.86 1.79
CA CYS A 10 12.67 17.13 1.30
C CYS A 10 11.72 18.34 1.41
N GLY A 11 10.49 18.14 1.87
CA GLY A 11 9.48 19.22 1.99
C GLY A 11 8.87 19.69 0.66
N SER A 12 9.22 19.08 -0.47
CA SER A 12 8.70 19.48 -1.79
C SER A 12 7.18 19.27 -1.90
N SER A 13 6.51 20.22 -2.58
CA SER A 13 5.10 20.12 -2.97
C SER A 13 4.89 19.58 -4.39
N SER A 14 5.96 19.38 -5.17
CA SER A 14 5.86 18.81 -6.53
C SER A 14 5.72 17.28 -6.51
N HIS A 15 6.12 16.62 -5.42
CA HIS A 15 6.03 15.18 -5.24
C HIS A 15 5.73 14.81 -3.78
N GLY A 16 5.66 13.51 -3.49
CA GLY A 16 5.35 12.99 -2.17
C GLY A 16 3.88 12.65 -1.99
N ARG A 17 3.49 12.45 -0.73
CA ARG A 17 2.17 11.94 -0.37
C ARG A 17 1.12 13.02 -0.69
N PRO A 18 0.01 12.66 -1.34
CA PRO A 18 -1.12 13.57 -1.48
C PRO A 18 -1.73 13.86 -0.10
N TRP A 19 -2.21 15.08 0.09
CA TRP A 19 -2.97 15.50 1.28
C TRP A 19 -4.23 16.26 0.84
N LEU A 20 -5.27 16.21 1.66
CA LEU A 20 -6.55 16.87 1.42
C LEU A 20 -7.05 17.52 2.71
N ARG A 21 -7.51 18.77 2.61
CA ARG A 21 -8.18 19.49 3.70
C ARG A 21 -9.55 19.98 3.24
N VAL A 22 -10.59 19.62 3.99
CA VAL A 22 -11.98 20.02 3.75
C VAL A 22 -12.52 20.67 5.01
N ASP A 23 -13.03 21.90 4.90
CA ASP A 23 -13.60 22.67 6.03
C ASP A 23 -12.70 22.71 7.28
N GLY A 24 -11.39 22.90 7.07
CA GLY A 24 -10.38 22.96 8.13
C GLY A 24 -9.94 21.61 8.69
N ARG A 25 -10.52 20.49 8.24
CA ARG A 25 -10.18 19.13 8.68
C ARG A 25 -9.26 18.43 7.69
N ASP A 26 -8.24 17.76 8.21
CA ASP A 26 -7.31 16.96 7.43
C ASP A 26 -7.88 15.57 7.12
N HIS A 27 -7.64 15.10 5.91
CA HIS A 27 -7.97 13.76 5.45
C HIS A 27 -6.72 13.04 4.96
N HIS A 28 -6.64 11.75 5.28
CA HIS A 28 -5.59 10.88 4.78
C HIS A 28 -5.94 10.43 3.36
N VAL A 29 -5.01 10.70 2.43
CA VAL A 29 -5.11 10.25 1.05
C VAL A 29 -4.04 9.20 0.79
N SER A 30 -4.45 8.10 0.17
CA SER A 30 -3.55 7.10 -0.40
C SER A 30 -3.86 6.89 -1.87
N LEU A 31 -2.82 6.71 -2.67
CA LEU A 31 -2.91 6.61 -4.12
C LEU A 31 -1.93 5.54 -4.61
N SER A 32 -2.37 4.72 -5.55
CA SER A 32 -1.53 3.76 -6.25
C SER A 32 -1.84 3.73 -7.73
N ARG A 33 -0.81 3.39 -8.52
CA ARG A 33 -0.86 3.30 -9.98
C ARG A 33 -0.08 2.07 -10.42
N SER A 34 -0.67 1.29 -11.32
CA SER A 34 0.03 0.20 -12.01
C SER A 34 -0.55 0.05 -13.41
N GLY A 35 0.33 0.19 -14.42
CA GLY A 35 -0.07 0.28 -15.82
C GLY A 35 -1.14 1.38 -16.04
N PRO A 36 -2.31 1.04 -16.64
CA PRO A 36 -3.38 1.99 -16.92
C PRO A 36 -4.29 2.28 -15.71
N HIS A 37 -4.09 1.59 -14.58
CA HIS A 37 -4.99 1.69 -13.44
C HIS A 37 -4.48 2.66 -12.38
N LEU A 38 -5.42 3.39 -11.78
CA LEU A 38 -5.22 4.29 -10.66
C LEU A 38 -6.27 3.93 -9.59
N VAL A 39 -5.82 3.75 -8.35
CA VAL A 39 -6.72 3.61 -7.20
C VAL A 39 -6.39 4.71 -6.20
N THR A 40 -7.42 5.39 -5.69
CA THR A 40 -7.29 6.41 -4.65
C THR A 40 -8.28 6.11 -3.52
N VAL A 41 -7.81 6.22 -2.28
CA VAL A 41 -8.63 6.10 -1.08
C VAL A 41 -8.45 7.36 -0.23
N ILE A 42 -9.57 7.88 0.27
CA ILE A 42 -9.62 9.01 1.19
C ILE A 42 -10.28 8.51 2.47
N SER A 43 -9.69 8.84 3.62
CA SER A 43 -10.17 8.43 4.94
C SER A 43 -9.96 9.54 5.97
N ALA A 44 -10.77 9.55 7.02
CA ALA A 44 -10.53 10.39 8.20
C ALA A 44 -9.32 9.90 9.02
N GLU A 45 -8.97 8.61 8.88
CA GLU A 45 -7.87 7.95 9.59
C GLU A 45 -6.77 7.48 8.61
N PRO A 46 -5.53 7.21 9.07
CA PRO A 46 -4.46 6.71 8.22
C PRO A 46 -4.89 5.51 7.36
N VAL A 47 -4.67 5.63 6.06
CA VAL A 47 -5.03 4.59 5.09
C VAL A 47 -3.94 4.43 4.04
N GLY A 48 -3.80 3.21 3.54
CA GLY A 48 -2.92 2.85 2.44
C GLY A 48 -3.65 2.00 1.40
N VAL A 49 -3.39 2.22 0.12
CA VAL A 49 -3.92 1.38 -0.96
C VAL A 49 -2.81 1.06 -1.95
N ASP A 50 -2.86 -0.14 -2.50
CA ASP A 50 -1.97 -0.53 -3.59
C ASP A 50 -2.68 -1.35 -4.66
N VAL A 51 -2.31 -1.11 -5.92
CA VAL A 51 -2.73 -1.90 -7.08
C VAL A 51 -1.48 -2.31 -7.82
N GLU A 52 -1.38 -3.59 -8.18
CA GLU A 52 -0.22 -4.12 -8.90
C GLU A 52 -0.59 -5.09 -10.00
N SER A 53 0.17 -5.03 -11.10
CA SER A 53 0.12 -6.04 -12.15
C SER A 53 0.80 -7.30 -11.67
N VAL A 54 0.09 -8.42 -11.72
CA VAL A 54 0.60 -9.75 -11.34
C VAL A 54 1.86 -10.09 -12.14
N ALA A 55 1.82 -9.91 -13.45
CA ALA A 55 2.95 -10.19 -14.34
C ALA A 55 4.16 -9.28 -14.05
N ALA A 56 3.94 -8.00 -13.77
CA ALA A 56 5.04 -7.08 -13.46
C ALA A 56 5.71 -7.43 -12.13
N VAL A 57 4.94 -7.82 -11.11
CA VAL A 57 5.48 -8.27 -9.83
C VAL A 57 6.25 -9.58 -10.01
N ALA A 58 5.71 -10.55 -10.74
CA ALA A 58 6.38 -11.83 -11.01
C ALA A 58 7.77 -11.65 -11.64
N ASN A 59 7.89 -10.73 -12.61
CA ASN A 59 9.15 -10.45 -13.30
C ASN A 59 10.25 -9.83 -12.41
N ARG A 60 9.87 -9.20 -11.29
CA ARG A 60 10.80 -8.54 -10.35
C ARG A 60 10.84 -9.22 -8.98
N TRP A 61 10.24 -10.40 -8.86
CA TRP A 61 10.04 -11.05 -7.58
C TRP A 61 11.36 -11.55 -7.01
N ASP A 62 11.68 -11.07 -5.80
CA ASP A 62 12.73 -11.64 -4.96
C ASP A 62 12.14 -11.91 -3.57
N PRO A 63 11.98 -13.19 -3.17
CA PRO A 63 11.43 -13.51 -1.87
C PRO A 63 12.28 -12.97 -0.71
N ALA A 64 13.59 -12.82 -0.88
CA ALA A 64 14.50 -12.32 0.15
C ALA A 64 14.33 -10.81 0.41
N LEU A 65 13.67 -10.08 -0.49
CA LEU A 65 13.37 -8.65 -0.33
C LEU A 65 11.92 -8.38 0.09
N VAL A 66 11.04 -9.38 0.01
CA VAL A 66 9.60 -9.18 0.20
C VAL A 66 9.03 -9.98 1.37
N LEU A 67 9.37 -11.26 1.51
CA LEU A 67 8.73 -12.15 2.48
C LEU A 67 9.32 -11.92 3.88
N ALA A 68 8.45 -11.68 4.85
CA ALA A 68 8.82 -11.77 6.25
C ALA A 68 8.99 -13.25 6.66
N ASP A 69 9.66 -13.49 7.78
CA ASP A 69 9.88 -14.84 8.29
C ASP A 69 8.57 -15.64 8.39
N GLY A 70 8.54 -16.81 7.74
CA GLY A 70 7.39 -17.71 7.72
C GLY A 70 6.35 -17.42 6.64
N GLU A 71 6.42 -16.28 5.94
CA GLU A 71 5.52 -15.99 4.83
C GLU A 71 5.89 -16.81 3.58
N ARG A 72 4.88 -17.12 2.76
CA ARG A 72 5.04 -17.88 1.51
C ARG A 72 4.14 -17.30 0.42
N ALA A 73 4.65 -17.28 -0.81
CA ALA A 73 3.89 -16.88 -2.00
C ALA A 73 4.23 -17.86 -3.15
N GLY A 74 3.31 -18.81 -3.39
CA GLY A 74 3.55 -19.95 -4.28
C GLY A 74 3.31 -19.64 -5.75
N THR A 75 2.26 -18.87 -6.04
CA THR A 75 1.88 -18.47 -7.40
C THR A 75 2.26 -17.02 -7.68
N ASP A 76 2.27 -16.63 -8.96
CA ASP A 76 2.48 -15.21 -9.33
C ASP A 76 1.38 -14.30 -8.77
N GLU A 77 0.14 -14.81 -8.68
CA GLU A 77 -0.94 -14.08 -8.05
C GLU A 77 -0.69 -13.90 -6.53
N ASP A 78 -0.22 -14.93 -5.83
CA ASP A 78 0.15 -14.81 -4.41
C ASP A 78 1.28 -13.79 -4.19
N ARG A 79 2.27 -13.77 -5.09
CA ARG A 79 3.39 -12.82 -5.06
C ARG A 79 2.88 -11.40 -5.25
N GLY A 80 2.02 -11.20 -6.25
CA GLY A 80 1.32 -9.93 -6.48
C GLY A 80 0.55 -9.49 -5.23
N ARG A 81 -0.28 -10.38 -4.66
CA ARG A 81 -1.10 -10.06 -3.48
C ARG A 81 -0.23 -9.70 -2.29
N THR A 82 0.82 -10.48 -2.03
CA THR A 82 1.75 -10.23 -0.92
C THR A 82 2.43 -8.88 -1.06
N TRP A 83 2.90 -8.55 -2.27
CA TRP A 83 3.46 -7.24 -2.59
C TRP A 83 2.46 -6.12 -2.31
N ALA A 84 1.28 -6.19 -2.92
CA ALA A 84 0.26 -5.15 -2.80
C ALA A 84 -0.18 -4.92 -1.33
N ARG A 85 -0.32 -5.99 -0.55
CA ARG A 85 -0.67 -5.91 0.88
C ARG A 85 0.42 -5.18 1.67
N LYS A 86 1.70 -5.54 1.46
CA LYS A 86 2.83 -4.89 2.15
C LYS A 86 2.95 -3.43 1.76
N GLU A 87 2.85 -3.10 0.48
CA GLU A 87 2.83 -1.71 -0.01
C GLU A 87 1.65 -0.92 0.58
N ALA A 88 0.45 -1.49 0.64
CA ALA A 88 -0.69 -0.85 1.27
C ALA A 88 -0.42 -0.57 2.77
N VAL A 89 0.16 -1.50 3.50
CA VAL A 89 0.58 -1.30 4.90
C VAL A 89 1.62 -0.18 5.02
N LEU A 90 2.66 -0.19 4.19
CA LEU A 90 3.72 0.83 4.20
C LEU A 90 3.18 2.23 3.90
N LYS A 91 2.24 2.34 2.94
CA LYS A 91 1.57 3.60 2.60
C LYS A 91 0.68 4.10 3.74
N ARG A 92 0.00 3.19 4.46
CA ARG A 92 -0.77 3.54 5.66
C ARG A 92 0.14 4.10 6.74
N ARG A 93 1.21 3.37 7.08
CA ARG A 93 2.24 3.75 8.07
C ARG A 93 2.94 5.07 7.68
N GLY A 94 3.01 5.39 6.40
CA GLY A 94 3.68 6.58 5.88
C GLY A 94 5.21 6.46 5.87
N THR A 95 5.76 5.28 6.11
CA THR A 95 7.20 5.02 6.12
C THR A 95 7.77 4.84 4.71
N GLY A 96 6.92 4.50 3.73
CA GLY A 96 7.34 4.29 2.35
C GLY A 96 8.50 3.29 2.26
N LEU A 97 9.49 3.59 1.41
CA LEU A 97 10.68 2.76 1.22
C LEU A 97 11.68 2.77 2.40
N ALA A 98 11.42 3.54 3.47
CA ALA A 98 12.30 3.56 4.64
C ALA A 98 12.15 2.28 5.50
N THR A 99 11.07 1.53 5.34
CA THR A 99 10.87 0.24 5.99
C THR A 99 10.95 -0.87 4.94
N PRO A 100 11.91 -1.81 5.05
CA PRO A 100 11.97 -3.00 4.21
C PRO A 100 10.67 -3.81 4.27
N MET A 101 10.27 -4.42 3.15
CA MET A 101 9.07 -5.27 3.10
C MET A 101 9.19 -6.54 3.97
N VAL A 102 10.40 -7.06 4.13
CA VAL A 102 10.71 -8.19 5.03
C VAL A 102 10.37 -7.90 6.49
N ASP A 103 10.36 -6.62 6.90
CA ASP A 103 10.02 -6.20 8.26
C ASP A 103 8.50 -6.00 8.45
N VAL A 104 7.70 -6.25 7.42
CA VAL A 104 6.23 -6.14 7.44
C VAL A 104 5.61 -7.52 7.52
N LEU A 105 5.42 -8.06 8.73
CA LEU A 105 4.70 -9.31 8.92
C LEU A 105 3.19 -9.09 8.69
N LEU A 106 2.64 -9.62 7.60
CA LEU A 106 1.25 -9.37 7.21
C LEU A 106 0.22 -9.87 8.23
N ALA A 107 0.55 -10.93 8.98
CA ALA A 107 -0.30 -11.46 10.05
C ALA A 107 -0.43 -10.51 11.27
N ALA A 108 0.48 -9.55 11.41
CA ALA A 108 0.42 -8.53 12.47
C ALA A 108 -0.27 -7.23 12.00
N GLU A 109 -0.81 -7.21 10.77
CA GLU A 109 -1.23 -5.99 10.08
C GLU A 109 -2.69 -6.00 9.68
N SER A 110 -3.25 -4.80 9.48
CA SER A 110 -4.62 -4.60 9.01
C SER A 110 -4.61 -4.42 7.51
N TRP A 111 -5.18 -5.37 6.78
CA TRP A 111 -5.36 -5.25 5.34
C TRP A 111 -6.52 -6.11 4.87
N ARG A 112 -7.03 -5.80 3.68
CA ARG A 112 -7.95 -6.67 2.93
C ARG A 112 -7.70 -6.51 1.44
N ASP A 113 -7.91 -7.60 0.72
CA ASP A 113 -7.91 -7.56 -0.74
C ASP A 113 -9.21 -6.91 -1.23
N LEU A 114 -9.10 -6.18 -2.35
CA LEU A 114 -10.23 -5.62 -3.07
C LEU A 114 -10.31 -6.27 -4.46
N PRO A 115 -11.50 -6.32 -5.08
CA PRO A 115 -11.63 -6.70 -6.49
C PRO A 115 -10.76 -5.79 -7.37
N GLY A 116 -9.94 -6.42 -8.21
CA GLY A 116 -9.09 -5.74 -9.20
C GLY A 116 -9.49 -6.10 -10.63
N PRO A 117 -9.07 -5.30 -11.63
CA PRO A 117 -9.16 -5.69 -13.03
C PRO A 117 -8.42 -7.02 -13.30
N PRO A 118 -8.78 -7.78 -14.35
CA PRO A 118 -8.07 -9.01 -14.72
C PRO A 118 -6.55 -8.78 -14.87
N GLY A 119 -5.74 -9.64 -14.23
CA GLY A 119 -4.28 -9.53 -14.22
C GLY A 119 -3.71 -8.53 -13.20
N TYR A 120 -4.57 -7.92 -12.37
CA TYR A 120 -4.18 -6.99 -11.31
C TYR A 120 -4.75 -7.43 -9.97
N VAL A 121 -4.00 -7.13 -8.92
CA VAL A 121 -4.40 -7.33 -7.52
C VAL A 121 -4.44 -5.98 -6.82
N VAL A 122 -5.37 -5.84 -5.89
CA VAL A 122 -5.57 -4.60 -5.14
C VAL A 122 -5.67 -4.93 -3.66
N ALA A 123 -4.97 -4.17 -2.82
CA ALA A 123 -5.05 -4.28 -1.37
C ALA A 123 -5.27 -2.90 -0.74
N VAL A 124 -6.02 -2.87 0.36
CA VAL A 124 -6.19 -1.68 1.20
C VAL A 124 -5.84 -2.01 2.64
N SER A 125 -5.12 -1.10 3.30
CA SER A 125 -4.77 -1.15 4.71
C SER A 125 -5.43 0.04 5.42
N PRO A 126 -6.55 -0.17 6.14
CA PRO A 126 -7.19 0.88 6.94
C PRO A 126 -6.50 1.04 8.30
N ALA A 127 -6.78 2.15 8.99
CA ALA A 127 -6.47 2.27 10.40
C ALA A 127 -7.32 1.27 11.20
N GLY A 128 -6.68 0.54 12.11
CA GLY A 128 -7.30 -0.49 12.93
C GLY A 128 -6.25 -1.49 13.41
N PRO A 129 -6.50 -2.21 14.52
CA PRO A 129 -5.61 -3.26 14.99
C PRO A 129 -5.47 -4.32 13.90
N GLY A 130 -4.23 -4.74 13.64
CA GLY A 130 -3.95 -5.81 12.68
C GLY A 130 -4.85 -7.00 12.93
N ALA A 131 -5.26 -7.70 11.88
CA ALA A 131 -6.06 -8.89 12.05
C ALA A 131 -5.23 -9.90 12.86
N GLY A 132 -5.39 -9.89 14.18
CA GLY A 132 -4.94 -10.96 15.04
C GLY A 132 -5.55 -12.22 14.48
N ALA A 133 -4.71 -13.09 13.92
CA ALA A 133 -5.12 -14.43 13.57
C ALA A 133 -5.75 -15.10 14.81
N PRO A 134 -6.81 -15.92 14.64
CA PRO A 134 -7.25 -16.81 15.71
C PRO A 134 -6.11 -17.73 16.18
#